data_AF-A0ABD2LX68-F1
#
_entry.id   AF-A0ABD2LX68-F1
#
_cell.length_a   1.000
_cell.length_b   1.000
_cell.length_c   1.000
_cell.angle_alpha   90.00
_cell.angle_beta   90.00
_cell.angle_gamma   90.00
#
_symmetry.space_group_name_H-M   'P 1'
#
loop_
_entity.id
_entity.type
_entity.pdbx_description
1 polymer ?
#
loop_
_entity_poly.entity_id
_entity_poly.type
_entity_poly.pdbx_seq_one_letter_code
_entity_poly.pdbx_strand_id
1 'polypeptide(L)'
;MPLYVLCCSFYSVQQNCDVWCSPDGAILIEIFANSFYKQDTIVMRMVDKLLRNAMQPFVRLKLVTEEFVLIRAIIYSHMVSSGLSDQAHKLLYTEAEKYSALLMSFLQTNYSPAAGALRYMELMGLIEGLFNTGPNIANCSLTFQMFWTRISTKYYLRCWPK
;
A
#
# COMPACT_ATOMS: atom_id res chain seq x y z
N MET A 1 0.44 -2.53 6.69
CA MET A 1 1.05 -1.91 5.47
C MET A 1 0.22 -2.03 4.18
N PRO A 2 -0.59 -3.08 3.92
CA PRO A 2 -1.38 -3.18 2.67
C PRO A 2 -2.25 -1.94 2.38
N LEU A 3 -2.89 -1.38 3.40
CA LEU A 3 -3.71 -0.17 3.28
C LEU A 3 -2.92 1.07 2.82
N TYR A 4 -1.68 1.22 3.26
CA TYR A 4 -0.86 2.36 2.87
C TYR A 4 -0.51 2.28 1.37
N VAL A 5 -0.12 1.08 0.91
CA VAL A 5 0.14 0.80 -0.50
C VAL A 5 -1.11 1.05 -1.35
N LEU A 6 -2.27 0.55 -0.89
CA LEU A 6 -3.55 0.77 -1.55
C LEU A 6 -3.86 2.27 -1.70
N CYS A 7 -3.82 3.02 -0.60
CA CYS A 7 -4.17 4.44 -0.60
C CYS A 7 -3.27 5.21 -1.55
N CYS A 8 -1.96 5.17 -1.36
CA CYS A 8 -1.08 5.99 -2.16
C CYS A 8 -1.09 5.58 -3.64
N SER A 9 -1.16 4.30 -3.96
CA SER A 9 -1.22 3.87 -5.37
C SER A 9 -2.52 4.35 -6.03
N PHE A 10 -3.66 4.28 -5.34
CA PHE A 10 -4.92 4.80 -5.84
C PHE A 10 -4.88 6.32 -6.07
N TYR A 11 -4.39 7.09 -5.09
CA TYR A 11 -4.28 8.55 -5.22
C TYR A 11 -3.30 8.97 -6.31
N SER A 12 -2.18 8.25 -6.47
CA SER A 12 -1.21 8.50 -7.53
C SER A 12 -1.86 8.35 -8.91
N VAL A 13 -2.63 7.28 -9.12
CA VAL A 13 -3.34 7.06 -10.39
C VAL A 13 -4.43 8.12 -10.62
N GLN A 14 -5.18 8.48 -9.57
CA GLN A 14 -6.20 9.55 -9.64
C GLN A 14 -5.59 10.91 -10.04
N GLN A 15 -4.39 11.22 -9.56
CA GLN A 15 -3.69 12.46 -9.88
C GLN A 15 -2.89 12.40 -11.19
N ASN A 16 -2.94 11.29 -11.94
CA ASN A 16 -2.08 11.03 -13.11
C ASN A 16 -0.58 11.15 -12.80
N CYS A 17 -0.17 10.81 -11.58
CA CYS A 17 1.23 10.72 -11.21
C CYS A 17 1.82 9.38 -11.69
N ASP A 18 2.97 9.43 -12.35
CA ASP A 18 3.74 8.25 -12.73
C ASP A 18 4.60 7.70 -11.57
N VAL A 19 4.67 8.48 -10.50
CA VAL A 19 5.38 8.21 -9.25
C VAL A 19 4.41 8.08 -8.08
N TRP A 20 4.87 7.40 -7.04
CA TRP A 20 4.10 7.17 -5.83
C TRP A 20 3.95 8.47 -5.03
N CYS A 21 2.71 8.95 -4.98
CA CYS A 21 2.25 10.15 -4.31
C CYS A 21 1.31 9.80 -3.14
N SER A 22 1.45 10.48 -2.01
CA SER A 22 0.52 10.41 -0.90
C SER A 22 -0.66 11.37 -1.06
N PRO A 23 -1.75 11.20 -0.29
CA PRO A 23 -2.94 12.03 -0.43
C PRO A 23 -2.70 13.54 -0.20
N ASP A 24 -1.63 13.89 0.52
CA ASP A 24 -1.19 15.26 0.79
C ASP A 24 -0.29 15.86 -0.31
N GLY A 25 -0.03 15.09 -1.38
CA GLY A 25 0.83 15.51 -2.50
C GLY A 25 2.32 15.21 -2.29
N ALA A 26 2.72 14.61 -1.18
CA ALA A 26 4.13 14.27 -0.98
C ALA A 26 4.56 13.09 -1.87
N ILE A 27 5.72 13.22 -2.50
CA ILE A 27 6.28 12.19 -3.37
C ILE A 27 7.27 11.37 -2.57
N LEU A 28 7.02 10.06 -2.47
CA LEU A 28 7.82 9.19 -1.60
C LEU A 28 9.29 9.13 -2.01
N ILE A 29 9.59 9.19 -3.33
CA ILE A 29 10.99 9.20 -3.80
C ILE A 29 11.76 10.45 -3.38
N GLU A 30 11.08 11.59 -3.18
CA GLU A 30 11.72 12.83 -2.72
C GLU A 30 12.14 12.75 -1.26
N ILE A 31 11.38 12.01 -0.44
CA ILE A 31 11.77 11.70 0.95
C ILE A 31 13.11 10.95 0.95
N PHE A 32 13.29 10.01 0.02
CA PHE A 32 14.57 9.31 -0.15
C PHE A 32 15.65 10.19 -0.78
N ALA A 33 15.29 11.09 -1.70
CA ALA A 33 16.24 12.03 -2.31
C ALA A 33 16.77 13.08 -1.32
N ASN A 34 16.06 13.35 -0.22
CA ASN A 34 16.54 14.21 0.87
C ASN A 34 17.31 13.43 1.94
N SER A 35 17.49 12.12 1.76
CA SER A 35 18.23 11.25 2.68
C SER A 35 19.70 11.07 2.26
N PHE A 36 20.45 10.35 3.09
CA PHE A 36 21.86 10.00 2.85
C PHE A 36 22.07 9.23 1.53
N TYR A 37 21.01 8.62 1.00
CA TYR A 37 21.03 7.79 -0.19
C TYR A 37 20.86 8.56 -1.50
N LYS A 38 20.71 9.89 -1.47
CA LYS A 38 20.57 10.71 -2.70
C LYS A 38 21.66 10.44 -3.74
N GLN A 39 22.88 10.19 -3.26
CA GLN A 39 24.06 9.96 -4.10
C GLN A 39 24.20 8.48 -4.50
N ASP A 40 23.48 7.58 -3.85
CA ASP A 40 23.48 6.15 -4.17
C ASP A 40 22.44 5.86 -5.27
N THR A 41 22.91 5.95 -6.51
CA THR A 41 22.10 5.72 -7.71
C THR A 41 21.51 4.32 -7.80
N ILE A 42 22.15 3.32 -7.18
CA ILE A 42 21.68 1.93 -7.19
C ILE A 42 20.45 1.83 -6.29
N VAL A 43 20.58 2.34 -5.05
CA VAL A 43 19.50 2.33 -4.07
C VAL A 43 18.28 3.11 -4.58
N MET A 44 18.49 4.31 -5.11
CA MET A 44 17.38 5.13 -5.65
C MET A 44 16.66 4.44 -6.82
N ARG A 45 17.39 3.73 -7.70
CA ARG A 45 16.80 2.96 -8.80
C ARG A 45 16.01 1.75 -8.30
N MET A 46 16.49 1.06 -7.25
CA MET A 46 15.76 -0.06 -6.65
C MET A 46 14.46 0.40 -6.00
N VAL A 47 14.48 1.53 -5.27
CA VAL A 47 13.28 2.14 -4.68
C VAL A 47 12.29 2.55 -5.77
N ASP A 48 12.73 3.30 -6.78
CA ASP A 48 11.87 3.71 -7.90
C ASP A 48 11.19 2.50 -8.58
N LYS A 49 11.98 1.46 -8.88
CA LYS A 49 11.46 0.21 -9.47
C LYS A 49 10.43 -0.47 -8.57
N LEU A 50 10.69 -0.57 -7.26
CA LEU A 50 9.78 -1.16 -6.30
C LEU A 50 8.45 -0.40 -6.26
N LEU A 51 8.50 0.92 -6.19
CA LEU A 51 7.32 1.78 -6.10
C LEU A 51 6.51 1.73 -7.41
N ARG A 52 7.17 1.82 -8.57
CA ARG A 52 6.49 1.70 -9.88
C ARG A 52 5.84 0.33 -10.05
N ASN A 53 6.51 -0.75 -9.66
CA ASN A 53 5.95 -2.10 -9.74
C ASN A 53 4.70 -2.26 -8.86
N ALA A 54 4.68 -1.65 -7.68
CA ALA A 54 3.50 -1.68 -6.79
C ALA A 54 2.31 -0.89 -7.36
N MET A 55 2.56 0.16 -8.16
CA MET A 55 1.52 0.95 -8.82
C MET A 55 0.95 0.31 -10.09
N GLN A 56 1.71 -0.55 -10.78
CA GLN A 56 1.31 -1.17 -12.06
C GLN A 56 -0.10 -1.81 -12.04
N PRO A 57 -0.48 -2.60 -11.02
CA PRO A 57 -1.83 -3.15 -10.93
C PRO A 57 -2.93 -2.08 -10.91
N PHE A 58 -2.68 -0.94 -10.26
CA PHE A 58 -3.65 0.15 -10.14
C PHE A 58 -3.83 0.90 -11.46
N VAL A 59 -2.73 1.16 -12.17
CA VAL A 59 -2.77 1.76 -13.52
C VAL A 59 -3.56 0.88 -14.48
N ARG A 60 -3.37 -0.44 -14.40
CA ARG A 60 -4.09 -1.41 -15.24
C ARG A 60 -5.57 -1.51 -14.89
N LEU A 61 -5.89 -1.65 -13.60
CA LEU A 61 -7.26 -1.91 -13.15
C LEU A 61 -8.17 -0.68 -13.19
N LYS A 62 -7.58 0.52 -13.12
CA LYS A 62 -8.29 1.81 -13.11
C LYS A 62 -9.47 1.77 -12.14
N LEU A 63 -9.15 1.58 -10.87
CA LEU A 63 -10.17 1.47 -9.82
C LEU A 63 -11.05 2.71 -9.80
N VAL A 64 -12.36 2.51 -9.71
CA VAL A 64 -13.28 3.58 -9.35
C VAL A 64 -13.34 3.75 -7.82
N THR A 65 -13.86 4.88 -7.36
CA THR A 65 -13.88 5.23 -5.93
C THR A 65 -14.63 4.21 -5.09
N GLU A 66 -15.75 3.70 -5.58
CA GLU A 66 -16.60 2.72 -4.91
C GLU A 66 -15.84 1.39 -4.70
N GLU A 67 -15.14 0.91 -5.73
CA GLU A 67 -14.29 -0.28 -5.64
C GLU A 67 -13.16 -0.08 -4.64
N PHE A 68 -12.49 1.07 -4.69
CA PHE A 68 -11.44 1.42 -3.75
C PHE A 68 -11.91 1.38 -2.30
N VAL A 69 -13.08 1.97 -2.00
CA VAL A 69 -13.64 1.98 -0.65
C VAL A 69 -13.99 0.58 -0.17
N LEU A 70 -14.60 -0.25 -1.02
CA LEU A 70 -14.95 -1.62 -0.67
C LEU A 70 -13.72 -2.51 -0.47
N ILE A 71 -12.72 -2.42 -1.36
CA ILE A 71 -11.43 -3.10 -1.19
C ILE A 71 -10.75 -2.69 0.12
N ARG A 72 -10.75 -1.39 0.42
CA ARG A 72 -10.18 -0.87 1.67
C ARG A 72 -10.88 -1.46 2.89
N ALA A 73 -12.22 -1.55 2.87
CA ALA A 73 -13.00 -2.17 3.94
C ALA A 73 -12.68 -3.65 4.11
N ILE A 74 -12.59 -4.41 3.00
CA ILE A 74 -12.19 -5.83 3.02
C ILE A 74 -10.80 -6.01 3.65
N ILE A 75 -9.82 -5.20 3.24
CA ILE A 75 -8.46 -5.27 3.80
C ILE A 75 -8.47 -4.95 5.30
N TYR A 76 -9.19 -3.92 5.73
CA TYR A 76 -9.32 -3.58 7.16
C TYR A 76 -9.89 -4.74 7.97
N SER A 77 -10.95 -5.38 7.46
CA SER A 77 -11.60 -6.50 8.12
C SER A 77 -10.75 -7.78 8.15
N HIS A 78 -9.79 -7.93 7.22
CA HIS A 78 -8.84 -9.05 7.22
C HIS A 78 -7.53 -8.78 7.97
N MET A 79 -7.30 -7.57 8.50
CA MET A 79 -6.11 -7.30 9.29
C MET A 79 -6.19 -8.01 10.65
N VAL A 80 -5.56 -9.17 10.74
CA VAL A 80 -5.38 -9.92 11.98
C VAL A 80 -4.38 -9.17 12.85
N SER A 81 -4.85 -8.55 13.94
CA SER A 81 -3.98 -8.02 15.00
C SER A 81 -3.81 -9.06 16.08
N SER A 82 -2.56 -9.27 16.53
CA SER A 82 -2.30 -10.01 17.76
C SER A 82 -3.00 -9.32 18.93
N GLY A 83 -3.63 -10.09 19.82
CA GLY A 83 -4.27 -9.58 21.04
C GLY A 83 -5.77 -9.28 20.92
N LEU A 84 -6.41 -9.61 19.80
CA LEU A 84 -7.86 -9.59 19.69
C LEU A 84 -8.49 -10.85 20.32
N SER A 85 -9.71 -10.72 20.84
CA SER A 85 -10.49 -11.87 21.30
C SER A 85 -11.08 -12.66 20.13
N ASP A 86 -11.44 -13.92 20.37
CA ASP A 86 -12.11 -14.76 19.37
C ASP A 86 -13.40 -14.12 18.85
N GLN A 87 -14.14 -13.43 19.72
CA GLN A 87 -15.35 -12.69 19.33
C GLN A 87 -15.03 -11.53 18.40
N ALA A 88 -13.94 -10.79 18.65
CA ALA A 88 -13.51 -9.72 17.75
C ALA A 88 -13.04 -10.27 16.40
N HIS A 89 -12.31 -11.39 16.38
CA HIS A 89 -11.95 -12.08 15.14
C HIS A 89 -13.18 -12.52 14.35
N LYS A 90 -14.19 -13.09 15.01
CA LYS A 90 -15.45 -13.48 14.37
C LYS A 90 -16.19 -12.29 13.78
N LEU A 91 -16.22 -11.16 14.50
CA LEU A 91 -16.83 -9.92 14.01
C LEU A 91 -16.11 -9.42 12.75
N LEU A 92 -14.78 -9.34 12.78
CA LEU A 92 -13.97 -8.92 11.63
C LEU A 92 -14.18 -9.83 10.42
N TYR A 93 -14.21 -11.13 10.63
CA TYR A 93 -14.49 -12.09 9.56
C TYR A 93 -15.90 -11.90 8.96
N THR A 94 -16.90 -11.66 9.80
CA THR A 94 -18.28 -11.40 9.36
C THR A 94 -18.37 -10.12 8.52
N GLU A 95 -17.70 -9.04 8.92
CA GLU A 95 -17.66 -7.80 8.14
C GLU A 95 -16.88 -8.00 6.83
N ALA A 96 -15.80 -8.79 6.82
CA ALA A 96 -15.07 -9.09 5.59
C ALA A 96 -15.95 -9.81 4.55
N GLU A 97 -16.73 -10.81 4.97
CA GLU A 97 -17.69 -11.51 4.09
C GLU A 97 -18.76 -10.57 3.55
N LYS A 98 -19.30 -9.70 4.41
CA LYS A 98 -20.30 -8.71 4.02
C LYS A 98 -19.78 -7.73 2.97
N TYR A 99 -18.58 -7.17 3.17
CA TYR A 99 -17.99 -6.25 2.18
C TYR A 99 -17.62 -6.96 0.88
N SER A 100 -17.19 -8.22 0.94
CA SER A 100 -16.92 -9.04 -0.25
C SER A 100 -18.19 -9.30 -1.05
N ALA A 101 -19.31 -9.63 -0.39
CA ALA A 101 -20.60 -9.81 -1.03
C ALA A 101 -21.12 -8.50 -1.65
N LEU A 102 -20.98 -7.38 -0.95
CA LEU A 102 -21.34 -6.05 -1.47
C LEU A 102 -20.51 -5.70 -2.72
N LEU A 103 -19.21 -5.97 -2.71
CA LEU A 103 -18.35 -5.76 -3.87
C LEU A 103 -18.79 -6.61 -5.06
N MET A 104 -19.05 -7.91 -4.86
CA MET A 104 -19.54 -8.76 -5.93
C MET A 104 -20.86 -8.24 -6.52
N SER A 105 -21.83 -7.89 -5.67
CA SER A 105 -23.13 -7.36 -6.10
C SER A 105 -22.99 -6.03 -6.85
N PHE A 106 -22.15 -5.13 -6.35
CA PHE A 106 -21.83 -3.87 -7.01
C PHE A 106 -21.26 -4.12 -8.42
N LEU A 107 -20.28 -5.02 -8.55
CA LEU A 107 -19.64 -5.30 -9.82
C LEU A 107 -20.58 -5.97 -10.82
N GLN A 108 -21.38 -6.94 -10.38
CA GLN A 108 -22.33 -7.63 -11.24
C GLN A 108 -23.44 -6.69 -11.75
N THR A 109 -23.85 -5.73 -10.93
CA THR A 109 -24.83 -4.69 -11.32
C THR A 109 -24.25 -3.74 -12.35
N ASN A 110 -22.98 -3.31 -12.18
CA ASN A 110 -22.36 -2.31 -13.05
C ASN A 110 -21.76 -2.87 -14.35
N TYR A 111 -21.29 -4.13 -14.35
CA TYR A 111 -20.54 -4.72 -15.47
C TYR A 111 -21.20 -5.95 -16.11
N SER A 112 -22.39 -6.37 -15.66
CA SER A 112 -23.06 -7.66 -15.93
C SER A 112 -22.55 -8.81 -15.04
N PRO A 113 -23.33 -9.91 -14.86
CA PRO A 113 -22.96 -11.00 -13.97
C PRO A 113 -21.60 -11.64 -14.29
N ALA A 114 -21.32 -11.91 -15.57
CA ALA A 114 -20.09 -12.58 -15.98
C ALA A 114 -18.87 -11.65 -15.89
N ALA A 115 -18.95 -10.44 -16.42
CA ALA A 115 -17.81 -9.51 -16.39
C ALA A 115 -17.59 -8.94 -14.98
N GLY A 116 -18.65 -8.75 -14.19
CA GLY A 116 -18.55 -8.39 -12.78
C GLY A 116 -17.84 -9.46 -11.96
N ALA A 117 -18.11 -10.74 -12.19
CA ALA A 117 -17.40 -11.84 -11.54
C ALA A 117 -15.91 -11.88 -11.94
N LEU A 118 -15.59 -11.66 -13.22
CA LEU A 118 -14.21 -11.57 -13.69
C LEU A 118 -13.47 -10.42 -13.01
N ARG A 119 -14.08 -9.22 -13.00
CA ARG A 119 -13.52 -8.03 -12.33
C ARG A 119 -13.33 -8.27 -10.83
N TYR A 120 -14.27 -8.96 -10.18
CA TYR A 120 -14.12 -9.35 -8.78
C TYR A 120 -12.85 -10.19 -8.55
N MET A 121 -12.59 -11.19 -9.39
CA MET A 121 -11.36 -11.99 -9.29
C MET A 121 -10.10 -11.14 -9.47
N GLU A 122 -10.10 -10.18 -10.40
CA GLU A 122 -8.98 -9.26 -10.59
C GLU A 122 -8.73 -8.41 -9.34
N LEU A 123 -9.80 -7.92 -8.69
CA LEU A 123 -9.70 -7.14 -7.46
C LEU A 123 -9.25 -7.98 -6.27
N MET A 124 -9.67 -9.25 -6.18
CA MET A 124 -9.15 -10.18 -5.17
C MET A 124 -7.66 -10.45 -5.37
N GLY A 125 -7.22 -10.64 -6.62
CA GLY A 125 -5.80 -10.77 -6.95
C GLY A 125 -4.98 -9.53 -6.60
N LEU A 126 -5.57 -8.33 -6.74
CA LEU A 126 -4.97 -7.09 -6.24
C LEU A 126 -4.80 -7.12 -4.72
N ILE A 127 -5.83 -7.51 -3.98
CA ILE A 127 -5.79 -7.61 -2.51
C ILE A 127 -4.67 -8.55 -2.05
N GLU A 128 -4.59 -9.74 -2.63
CA GLU A 128 -3.53 -10.71 -2.35
C GLU A 128 -2.14 -10.10 -2.65
N GLY A 129 -2.00 -9.46 -3.81
CA GLY A 129 -0.78 -8.75 -4.20
C GLY A 129 -0.36 -7.68 -3.18
N LEU A 130 -1.32 -6.97 -2.57
CA LEU A 130 -1.05 -5.96 -1.54
C LEU A 130 -0.57 -6.58 -0.22
N PHE A 131 -1.11 -7.73 0.17
CA PHE A 131 -0.62 -8.48 1.34
C PHE A 131 0.79 -9.00 1.13
N ASN A 132 1.15 -9.39 -0.10
CA ASN A 132 2.49 -9.87 -0.44
C ASN A 132 3.51 -8.74 -0.65
N THR A 133 3.09 -7.59 -1.17
CA THR A 133 3.97 -6.44 -1.46
C THR A 133 4.18 -5.55 -0.24
N GLY A 134 3.19 -5.44 0.64
CA GLY A 134 3.22 -4.60 1.84
C GLY A 134 4.45 -4.84 2.74
N PRO A 135 4.81 -6.09 3.07
CA PRO A 135 6.02 -6.39 3.85
C PRO A 135 7.33 -5.95 3.19
N ASN A 136 7.45 -6.07 1.87
CA ASN A 136 8.66 -5.65 1.15
C ASN A 136 8.89 -4.14 1.23
N ILE A 137 7.82 -3.37 1.10
CA ILE A 137 7.86 -1.91 1.22
C ILE A 137 8.09 -1.48 2.67
N ALA A 138 7.46 -2.17 3.63
CA ALA A 138 7.69 -1.95 5.06
C ALA A 138 9.16 -2.18 5.43
N ASN A 139 9.75 -3.28 4.93
CA ASN A 139 11.14 -3.63 5.18
C ASN A 139 12.10 -2.62 4.55
N CYS A 140 11.81 -2.11 3.34
CA CYS A 140 12.55 -0.98 2.80
C CYS A 140 12.46 0.22 3.75
N SER A 141 11.27 0.67 4.11
CA SER A 141 11.10 1.84 5.00
C SER A 141 11.80 1.69 6.35
N LEU A 142 11.70 0.50 6.99
CA LEU A 142 12.33 0.22 8.28
C LEU A 142 13.85 0.13 8.19
N THR A 143 14.39 -0.53 7.16
CA THR A 143 15.86 -0.58 6.96
C THR A 143 16.43 0.81 6.72
N PHE A 144 15.73 1.66 5.98
CA PHE A 144 16.10 3.06 5.82
C PHE A 144 16.02 3.84 7.13
N GLN A 145 14.93 3.69 7.90
CA GLN A 145 14.74 4.41 9.16
C GLN A 145 15.78 4.01 10.21
N MET A 146 16.08 2.72 10.34
CA MET A 146 17.11 2.19 11.24
C MET A 146 18.52 2.66 10.86
N PHE A 147 18.83 2.70 9.56
CA PHE A 147 20.13 3.19 9.10
C PHE A 147 20.28 4.70 9.33
N TRP A 148 19.21 5.46 9.09
CA TRP A 148 19.15 6.89 9.38
C TRP A 148 19.35 7.20 10.87
N THR A 149 18.66 6.50 11.76
CA THR A 149 18.84 6.66 13.23
C THR A 149 20.26 6.30 13.66
N ARG A 150 20.87 5.26 13.08
CA ARG A 150 22.24 4.85 13.41
C ARG A 150 23.28 5.88 12.94
N ILE A 151 23.08 6.50 11.77
CA ILE A 151 23.95 7.56 11.27
C ILE A 151 23.79 8.84 12.10
N SER A 152 22.56 9.28 12.36
CA SER A 152 22.32 10.49 13.16
C SER A 152 22.92 10.36 14.55
N THR A 153 22.79 9.19 15.20
CA THR A 153 23.42 8.93 16.49
C THR A 153 24.96 9.00 16.42
N LYS A 154 25.58 8.49 15.35
CA LYS A 154 27.04 8.61 15.14
C LYS A 154 27.49 10.05 14.89
N TYR A 155 26.70 10.86 14.20
CA TYR A 155 27.01 12.28 13.97
C TYR A 155 26.84 13.11 15.24
N TYR A 156 25.78 12.87 16.02
CA TYR A 156 25.60 13.53 17.32
C TYR A 156 26.73 13.20 18.31
N LEU A 157 27.20 11.96 18.35
CA LEU A 157 28.35 11.57 19.19
C LEU A 157 29.69 12.13 18.71
N ARG A 158 29.80 12.57 17.45
CA ARG A 158 31.00 13.21 16.88
C ARG A 158 31.04 14.73 17.08
N CYS A 159 29.89 15.36 17.30
CA CYS A 159 29.76 16.80 17.50
C CYS A 159 29.76 17.21 18.98
N TRP A 160 29.96 16.29 19.92
CA TRP A 160 30.17 16.65 21.32
C TRP A 160 31.61 17.16 21.50
N PRO A 161 31.83 18.40 21.99
CA PRO A 161 33.16 18.85 22.35
C PRO A 161 33.69 17.95 23.49
N LYS A 162 34.93 17.48 23.35
CA LYS A 162 35.66 16.89 24.48
C LYS A 162 36.03 17.95 25.50
#